data_AF-A0A525CBH9-F1
#
_entry.id   AF-A0A525CBH9-F1
#
_cell.length_a   1.000
_cell.length_b   1.000
_cell.length_c   1.000
_cell.angle_alpha   90.00
_cell.angle_beta   90.00
_cell.angle_gamma   90.00
#
_symmetry.space_group_name_H-M   'P 1'
#
loop_
_entity.id
_entity.type
_entity.pdbx_description
1 polymer ?
#
loop_
_entity_poly.entity_id
_entity_poly.type
_entity_poly.pdbx_seq_one_letter_code
_entity_poly.pdbx_strand_id
1 'polypeptide(L)'
;MSEKGTLNSFNLLCLWFGAAVSVAEIFTGGWLATDAGLGLGPGLWAIVLGHVVGTSLLALGGIIGFNERLPSIMSTRISFGKQGSYLISVINVLQLIGWTAVMVLMGSSALTQITETLWDYSNPVLMAAILGAFIALWVGIGLHGFKYLNVVAVLLLFGLTIVLSAVVVGNPAPETTGSDSGSFALGFELSIIMPLSWFPLIADYTSQ
;
A
#
# COMPACT_ATOMS: atom_id res chain seq x y z
N MET A 1 19.37 26.94 0.42
CA MET A 1 18.86 25.86 -0.45
C MET A 1 19.23 24.55 0.22
N SER A 2 18.26 23.85 0.80
CA SER A 2 18.50 22.52 1.38
C SER A 2 18.94 21.57 0.28
N GLU A 3 20.04 20.85 0.45
CA GLU A 3 20.43 19.75 -0.43
C GLU A 3 19.23 18.82 -0.62
N LYS A 4 18.71 18.74 -1.85
CA LYS A 4 17.80 17.66 -2.23
C LYS A 4 18.67 16.41 -2.32
N GLY A 5 18.66 15.61 -1.26
CA GLY A 5 19.43 14.38 -1.22
C GLY A 5 19.02 13.46 -2.37
N THR A 6 19.97 13.17 -3.27
CA THR A 6 19.81 12.16 -4.32
C THR A 6 19.41 10.84 -3.68
N LEU A 7 18.25 10.29 -4.05
CA LEU A 7 17.80 8.99 -3.59
C LEU A 7 18.68 7.90 -4.22
N ASN A 8 19.67 7.42 -3.48
CA ASN A 8 20.46 6.25 -3.89
C ASN A 8 19.56 4.99 -3.92
N SER A 9 19.95 3.95 -4.67
CA SER A 9 19.21 2.69 -4.81
C SER A 9 18.83 2.06 -3.47
N PHE A 10 19.67 2.21 -2.43
CA PHE A 10 19.33 1.74 -1.08
C PHE A 10 18.19 2.53 -0.44
N ASN A 11 18.13 3.85 -0.65
CA ASN A 11 17.02 4.67 -0.14
C ASN A 11 15.71 4.30 -0.83
N LEU A 12 15.75 4.03 -2.14
CA LEU A 12 14.60 3.53 -2.89
C LEU A 12 14.18 2.13 -2.40
N LEU A 13 15.13 1.21 -2.19
CA LEU A 13 14.83 -0.11 -1.64
C LEU A 13 14.14 0.00 -0.27
N CYS A 14 14.68 0.79 0.65
CA CYS A 14 14.09 1.00 1.97
C CYS A 14 12.72 1.67 1.90
N LEU A 15 12.51 2.60 0.96
CA LEU A 15 11.21 3.25 0.73
C LEU A 15 10.16 2.23 0.30
N TRP A 16 10.45 1.43 -0.72
CA TRP A 16 9.51 0.43 -1.24
C TRP A 16 9.31 -0.74 -0.29
N PHE A 17 10.36 -1.13 0.44
CA PHE A 17 10.24 -2.10 1.53
C PHE A 17 9.31 -1.61 2.63
N GLY A 18 9.47 -0.36 3.07
CA GLY A 18 8.58 0.24 4.07
C GLY A 18 7.13 0.34 3.58
N ALA A 19 6.91 0.60 2.28
CA ALA A 19 5.57 0.59 1.68
C ALA A 19 4.97 -0.83 1.62
N ALA A 20 5.80 -1.85 1.35
CA ALA A 20 5.38 -3.25 1.29
C ALA A 20 5.13 -3.87 2.67
N VAL A 21 5.76 -3.38 3.74
CA VAL A 21 5.43 -3.76 5.12
C VAL A 21 4.28 -2.87 5.61
N SER A 22 3.06 -3.23 5.23
CA SER A 22 1.87 -2.46 5.60
C SER A 22 0.71 -3.34 6.02
N VAL A 23 -0.24 -2.74 6.75
CA VAL A 23 -1.49 -3.38 7.15
C VAL A 23 -2.29 -3.82 5.93
N ALA A 24 -2.28 -3.03 4.85
CA ALA A 24 -2.99 -3.35 3.61
C ALA A 24 -2.51 -4.69 3.01
N GLU A 25 -1.20 -4.94 3.00
CA GLU A 25 -0.63 -6.18 2.48
C GLU A 25 -0.97 -7.39 3.36
N ILE A 26 -0.94 -7.22 4.69
CA ILE A 26 -1.35 -8.26 5.63
C ILE A 26 -2.83 -8.64 5.41
N PHE A 27 -3.70 -7.64 5.29
CA PHE A 27 -5.12 -7.86 5.03
C PHE A 27 -5.36 -8.50 3.67
N THR A 28 -4.64 -8.06 2.64
CA THR A 28 -4.77 -8.61 1.28
C THR A 28 -4.33 -10.08 1.25
N GLY A 29 -3.20 -10.42 1.87
CA GLY A 29 -2.74 -11.81 2.00
C GLY A 29 -3.74 -12.70 2.75
N GLY A 30 -4.32 -12.18 3.85
CA GLY A 30 -5.39 -12.86 4.58
C GLY A 30 -6.61 -13.11 3.71
N TRP A 31 -7.11 -12.07 3.04
CA TRP A 31 -8.25 -12.15 2.12
C TRP A 31 -8.02 -13.12 0.97
N LEU A 32 -6.81 -13.16 0.39
CA LEU A 32 -6.46 -14.13 -0.65
C LEU A 32 -6.53 -15.58 -0.13
N ALA A 33 -6.05 -15.81 1.08
CA ALA A 33 -6.07 -17.14 1.69
C ALA A 33 -7.49 -17.57 2.07
N THR A 34 -8.30 -16.68 2.63
CA THR A 34 -9.62 -17.00 3.20
C THR A 34 -10.76 -16.76 2.20
N ASP A 35 -11.01 -15.50 1.84
CA ASP A 35 -12.20 -15.08 1.10
C ASP A 35 -12.10 -15.39 -0.39
N ALA A 36 -10.90 -15.26 -0.97
CA ALA A 36 -10.64 -15.70 -2.33
C ALA A 36 -10.43 -17.22 -2.43
N GLY A 37 -10.40 -17.95 -1.30
CA GLY A 37 -10.32 -19.40 -1.26
C GLY A 37 -9.05 -20.01 -1.87
N LEU A 38 -7.98 -19.23 -2.07
CA LEU A 38 -6.75 -19.72 -2.70
C LEU A 38 -5.87 -20.52 -1.75
N GLY A 39 -6.09 -20.39 -0.44
CA GLY A 39 -5.18 -20.92 0.58
C GLY A 39 -3.76 -20.38 0.41
N LEU A 40 -2.80 -21.05 1.05
CA LEU A 40 -1.41 -20.58 1.07
C LEU A 40 -0.70 -20.79 -0.29
N GLY A 41 -0.84 -21.97 -0.91
CA GLY A 41 -0.09 -22.33 -2.11
C GLY A 41 -0.43 -21.47 -3.34
N PRO A 42 -1.65 -21.61 -3.90
CA PRO A 42 -2.13 -20.75 -4.98
C PRO A 42 -2.09 -19.25 -4.65
N GLY A 43 -2.38 -18.87 -3.39
CA GLY A 43 -2.30 -17.48 -2.94
C GLY A 43 -0.89 -16.88 -3.05
N LEU A 44 0.13 -17.61 -2.59
CA LEU A 44 1.53 -17.19 -2.73
C LEU A 44 1.95 -17.03 -4.20
N TRP A 45 1.55 -17.95 -5.07
CA TRP A 45 1.86 -17.86 -6.50
C TRP A 45 1.16 -16.67 -7.16
N ALA A 46 -0.09 -16.39 -6.80
CA ALA A 46 -0.81 -15.21 -7.27
C ALA A 46 -0.07 -13.91 -6.88
N ILE A 47 0.40 -13.82 -5.62
CA ILE A 47 1.18 -12.70 -5.12
C ILE A 47 2.49 -12.55 -5.89
N VAL A 48 3.31 -13.60 -5.96
CA VAL A 48 4.64 -13.55 -6.59
C VAL A 48 4.53 -13.20 -8.07
N LEU A 49 3.71 -13.91 -8.82
CA LEU A 49 3.57 -13.68 -10.27
C LEU A 49 2.95 -12.31 -10.55
N GLY A 50 1.93 -11.92 -9.79
CA GLY A 50 1.29 -10.62 -9.96
C GLY A 50 2.23 -9.47 -9.64
N HIS A 51 3.02 -9.58 -8.57
CA HIS A 51 4.03 -8.57 -8.23
C HIS A 51 5.13 -8.48 -9.28
N VAL A 52 5.61 -9.60 -9.84
CA VAL A 52 6.60 -9.57 -10.92
C VAL A 52 6.07 -8.75 -12.10
N VAL A 53 4.83 -8.99 -12.52
CA VAL A 53 4.22 -8.25 -13.64
C VAL A 53 3.98 -6.78 -13.28
N GLY A 54 3.34 -6.51 -12.13
CA GLY A 54 2.98 -5.17 -11.73
C GLY A 54 4.19 -4.28 -11.42
N THR A 55 5.21 -4.82 -10.74
CA THR A 55 6.45 -4.08 -10.45
C THR A 55 7.32 -3.90 -11.70
N SER A 56 7.28 -4.82 -12.67
CA SER A 56 7.97 -4.62 -13.96
C SER A 56 7.39 -3.41 -14.70
N LEU A 57 6.06 -3.30 -14.75
CA LEU A 57 5.39 -2.14 -15.34
C LEU A 57 5.69 -0.85 -14.55
N LEU A 58 5.65 -0.91 -13.22
CA LEU A 58 6.05 0.20 -12.35
C LEU A 58 7.49 0.67 -12.64
N ALA A 59 8.42 -0.27 -12.76
CA ALA A 59 9.82 -0.01 -13.03
C ALA A 59 10.03 0.66 -14.40
N LEU A 60 9.28 0.24 -15.44
CA LEU A 60 9.30 0.91 -16.74
C LEU A 60 8.90 2.40 -16.63
N GLY A 61 7.88 2.72 -15.84
CA GLY A 61 7.52 4.10 -15.54
C GLY A 61 8.63 4.85 -14.78
N GLY A 62 9.28 4.16 -13.83
CA GLY A 62 10.41 4.70 -13.08
C GLY A 62 11.63 5.02 -13.94
N ILE A 63 11.92 4.19 -14.95
CA ILE A 63 13.01 4.42 -15.91
C ILE A 63 12.77 5.71 -16.70
N ILE A 64 11.53 6.00 -17.09
CA ILE A 64 11.18 7.26 -17.78
C ILE A 64 11.51 8.45 -16.86
N GLY A 65 11.06 8.40 -15.60
CA GLY A 65 11.38 9.45 -14.62
C GLY A 65 12.89 9.66 -14.44
N PHE A 66 13.66 8.56 -14.35
CA PHE A 66 15.11 8.60 -14.19
C PHE A 66 15.85 9.16 -15.41
N ASN A 67 15.44 8.77 -16.63
CA ASN A 67 16.09 9.23 -17.86
C ASN A 67 15.72 10.67 -18.20
N GLU A 68 14.43 11.02 -18.13
CA GLU A 68 13.92 12.33 -18.55
C GLU A 68 14.06 13.40 -17.46
N ARG A 69 14.27 13.01 -16.19
CA ARG A 69 14.32 13.93 -15.04
C ARG A 69 13.05 14.78 -14.91
N LEU A 70 11.93 14.19 -15.29
CA LEU A 70 10.61 14.80 -15.25
C LEU A 70 9.74 14.16 -14.16
N PRO A 71 8.96 14.96 -13.41
CA PRO A 71 7.96 14.43 -12.48
C PRO A 71 6.85 13.69 -13.24
N SER A 72 6.08 12.85 -12.54
CA SER A 72 5.11 11.93 -13.16
C SER A 72 4.09 12.65 -14.05
N ILE A 73 3.59 13.80 -13.61
CA ILE A 73 2.64 14.59 -14.39
C ILE A 73 3.26 15.16 -15.67
N MET A 74 4.55 15.50 -15.68
CA MET A 74 5.22 16.00 -16.87
C MET A 74 5.55 14.86 -17.83
N SER A 75 5.95 13.70 -17.30
CA SER A 75 6.18 12.49 -18.08
C SER A 75 4.94 12.04 -18.85
N THR A 76 3.74 12.14 -18.25
CA THR A 76 2.48 11.83 -18.96
C THR A 76 2.14 12.80 -20.10
N ARG A 77 2.66 14.04 -20.07
CA ARG A 77 2.44 15.02 -21.16
C ARG A 77 3.14 14.64 -22.45
N ILE A 78 4.20 13.83 -22.37
CA ILE A 78 4.93 13.35 -23.55
C ILE A 78 3.99 12.56 -24.46
N SER A 79 3.16 11.68 -23.87
CA SER A 79 2.24 10.81 -24.62
C SER A 79 0.85 11.44 -24.84
N PHE A 80 0.32 12.15 -23.84
CA PHE A 80 -1.09 12.60 -23.85
C PHE A 80 -1.27 14.11 -24.02
N GLY A 81 -0.17 14.86 -24.16
CA GLY A 81 -0.18 16.31 -24.19
C GLY A 81 -0.65 16.95 -22.88
N LYS A 82 -0.75 18.28 -22.88
CA LYS A 82 -1.13 19.05 -21.68
C LYS A 82 -2.56 18.73 -21.22
N GLN A 83 -3.52 18.67 -22.15
CA GLN A 83 -4.92 18.42 -21.82
C GLN A 83 -5.14 17.00 -21.29
N GLY A 84 -4.55 15.98 -21.92
CA GLY A 84 -4.65 14.60 -21.44
C GLY A 84 -3.99 14.39 -20.08
N SER A 85 -2.90 15.11 -19.78
CA SER A 85 -2.27 15.06 -18.44
C SER A 85 -3.20 15.50 -17.31
N TYR A 86 -4.16 16.41 -17.57
CA TYR A 86 -5.13 16.81 -16.55
C TYR A 86 -6.11 15.69 -16.22
N LEU A 87 -6.59 14.95 -17.22
CA LEU A 87 -7.47 13.81 -17.00
C LEU A 87 -6.77 12.74 -16.15
N ILE A 88 -5.53 12.37 -16.51
CA ILE A 88 -4.73 11.40 -15.73
C ILE A 88 -4.49 11.89 -14.31
N SER A 89 -4.26 13.20 -14.13
CA SER A 89 -4.06 13.80 -12.80
C SER A 89 -5.32 13.72 -11.94
N VAL A 90 -6.50 14.00 -12.51
CA VAL A 90 -7.77 13.88 -11.79
C VAL A 90 -8.00 12.43 -11.35
N ILE A 91 -7.74 11.47 -12.24
CA ILE A 91 -7.87 10.04 -11.91
C ILE A 91 -6.88 9.65 -10.81
N ASN A 92 -5.63 10.14 -10.86
CA ASN A 92 -4.63 9.92 -9.81
C ASN A 92 -5.09 10.51 -8.46
N VAL A 93 -5.60 11.73 -8.45
CA VAL A 93 -6.13 12.34 -7.21
C VAL A 93 -7.28 11.51 -6.63
N LEU A 94 -8.21 11.03 -7.46
CA LEU A 94 -9.30 10.16 -7.01
C LEU A 94 -8.78 8.85 -6.41
N GLN A 95 -7.76 8.24 -7.03
CA GLN A 95 -7.09 7.05 -6.50
C GLN A 95 -6.44 7.31 -5.13
N LEU A 96 -5.75 8.43 -4.96
CA LEU A 96 -5.13 8.80 -3.68
C LEU A 96 -6.17 9.05 -2.57
N ILE A 97 -7.32 9.65 -2.92
CA ILE A 97 -8.46 9.77 -2.00
C ILE A 97 -8.95 8.38 -1.61
N GLY A 98 -9.08 7.46 -2.57
CA GLY A 98 -9.45 6.06 -2.31
C GLY A 98 -8.48 5.37 -1.35
N TRP A 99 -7.17 5.47 -1.58
CA TRP A 99 -6.15 4.92 -0.68
C TRP A 99 -6.22 5.52 0.73
N THR A 100 -6.43 6.83 0.82
CA THR A 100 -6.59 7.50 2.11
C THR A 100 -7.81 6.97 2.85
N ALA A 101 -8.94 6.77 2.16
CA ALA A 101 -10.14 6.20 2.74
C ALA A 101 -9.90 4.78 3.27
N VAL A 102 -9.24 3.91 2.49
CA VAL A 102 -8.89 2.55 2.92
C VAL A 102 -8.01 2.55 4.16
N MET A 103 -6.98 3.42 4.22
CA MET A 103 -6.12 3.54 5.40
C MET A 103 -6.88 4.02 6.64
N VAL A 104 -7.80 4.98 6.48
CA VAL A 104 -8.66 5.46 7.58
C VAL A 104 -9.59 4.35 8.06
N LEU A 105 -10.20 3.58 7.15
CA LEU A 105 -11.07 2.48 7.51
C LEU A 105 -10.31 1.42 8.32
N MET A 106 -9.17 0.94 7.83
CA MET A 106 -8.34 -0.04 8.56
C MET A 106 -7.89 0.48 9.93
N GLY A 107 -7.44 1.75 9.99
CA GLY A 107 -7.05 2.38 11.25
C GLY A 107 -8.22 2.52 12.22
N SER A 108 -9.42 2.85 11.72
CA SER A 108 -10.63 2.97 12.54
C SER A 108 -11.10 1.62 13.08
N SER A 109 -10.96 0.53 12.32
CA SER A 109 -11.25 -0.82 12.79
C SER A 109 -10.32 -1.24 13.91
N ALA A 110 -9.02 -0.93 13.79
CA ALA A 110 -8.06 -1.17 14.86
C ALA A 110 -8.39 -0.36 16.13
N LEU A 111 -8.70 0.93 15.98
CA LEU A 111 -9.11 1.78 17.11
C LEU A 111 -10.39 1.28 17.78
N THR A 112 -11.36 0.82 16.98
CA THR A 112 -12.63 0.31 17.50
C THR A 112 -12.41 -0.96 18.32
N GLN A 113 -11.58 -1.89 17.85
CA GLN A 113 -11.23 -3.07 18.65
C GLN A 113 -10.54 -2.70 19.96
N ILE A 114 -9.66 -1.69 19.96
CA ILE A 114 -9.02 -1.19 21.18
C ILE A 114 -10.07 -0.62 22.14
N THR A 115 -10.98 0.23 21.66
CA THR A 115 -11.99 0.85 22.53
C THR A 115 -13.00 -0.14 23.06
N GLU A 116 -13.35 -1.15 22.28
CA GLU A 116 -14.22 -2.24 22.69
C GLU A 116 -13.55 -3.08 23.77
N THR A 117 -12.27 -3.43 23.60
CA THR A 117 -11.53 -4.23 24.58
C THR A 117 -11.29 -3.50 25.91
N LEU A 118 -11.02 -2.19 25.87
CA LEU A 118 -10.65 -1.42 27.05
C LEU A 118 -11.84 -0.78 27.77
N TRP A 119 -12.88 -0.40 27.04
CA TRP A 119 -14.01 0.40 27.55
C TRP A 119 -15.38 -0.13 27.16
N ASP A 120 -15.48 -1.31 26.54
CA ASP A 120 -16.74 -1.91 26.06
C ASP A 120 -17.53 -0.97 25.12
N TYR A 121 -16.80 -0.13 24.38
CA TYR A 121 -17.35 0.86 23.46
C TYR A 121 -16.94 0.56 22.03
N SER A 122 -17.93 0.26 21.19
CA SER A 122 -17.72 -0.06 19.77
C SER A 122 -18.49 0.94 18.88
N ASN A 123 -17.77 1.84 18.21
CA ASN A 123 -18.35 2.76 17.22
C ASN A 123 -17.35 3.07 16.09
N PRO A 124 -17.34 2.27 15.01
CA PRO A 124 -16.38 2.42 13.92
C PRO A 124 -16.52 3.73 13.15
N VAL A 125 -17.75 4.25 13.01
CA VAL A 125 -18.00 5.52 12.30
C VAL A 125 -17.39 6.68 13.08
N LEU A 126 -17.56 6.69 14.40
CA LEU A 126 -16.94 7.71 15.25
C LEU A 126 -15.41 7.61 15.22
N MET A 127 -14.85 6.40 15.29
CA MET A 127 -13.39 6.21 15.22
C MET A 127 -12.82 6.65 13.87
N ALA A 128 -13.51 6.37 12.76
CA ALA A 128 -13.11 6.85 11.43
C ALA A 128 -13.16 8.38 11.33
N ALA A 129 -14.20 9.01 11.87
CA ALA A 129 -14.33 10.47 11.90
C ALA A 129 -13.22 11.12 12.73
N ILE A 130 -12.92 10.57 13.91
CA ILE A 130 -11.84 11.03 14.79
C ILE A 130 -10.49 10.91 14.08
N LEU A 131 -10.18 9.73 13.51
CA LEU A 131 -8.91 9.49 12.82
C LEU A 131 -8.76 10.40 11.60
N GLY A 132 -9.81 10.55 10.80
CA GLY A 132 -9.83 11.47 9.65
C GLY A 132 -9.63 12.92 10.07
N ALA A 133 -10.25 13.37 11.16
CA ALA A 133 -10.05 14.72 11.71
C ALA A 133 -8.61 14.94 12.18
N PHE A 134 -7.98 13.96 12.83
CA PHE A 134 -6.57 14.05 13.22
C PHE A 134 -5.63 14.14 12.00
N ILE A 135 -5.89 13.36 10.95
CA ILE A 135 -5.10 13.43 9.71
C ILE A 135 -5.28 14.80 9.05
N ALA A 136 -6.51 15.30 8.95
CA ALA A 136 -6.79 16.62 8.37
C ALA A 136 -6.12 17.75 9.17
N LEU A 137 -6.19 17.68 10.50
CA LEU A 137 -5.50 18.61 11.40
C LEU A 137 -3.99 18.57 11.19
N TRP A 138 -3.41 17.37 11.14
CA TRP A 138 -1.98 17.17 10.93
C TRP A 138 -1.52 17.78 9.59
N VAL A 139 -2.23 17.50 8.50
CA VAL A 139 -1.96 18.08 7.18
C VAL A 139 -2.10 19.61 7.21
N GLY A 140 -3.12 20.14 7.88
CA GLY A 140 -3.36 21.59 7.99
C GLY A 140 -2.29 22.34 8.77
N ILE A 141 -1.73 21.74 9.84
CA ILE A 141 -0.64 22.35 10.63
C ILE A 141 0.70 22.25 9.89
N GLY A 142 0.86 21.28 8.98
CA GLY A 142 2.10 21.09 8.23
C GLY A 142 3.27 20.62 9.11
N LEU A 143 3.01 19.76 10.10
CA LEU A 143 4.06 19.22 10.97
C LEU A 143 4.95 18.25 10.19
N HIS A 144 6.20 18.66 9.97
CA HIS A 144 7.25 17.83 9.39
C HIS A 144 8.12 17.26 10.51
N GLY A 145 8.36 15.94 10.55
CA GLY A 145 9.22 15.35 11.60
C GLY A 145 8.96 13.89 11.97
N PHE A 146 7.90 13.26 11.44
CA PHE A 146 7.53 11.87 11.78
C PHE A 146 8.45 10.79 11.18
N LYS A 147 9.62 11.14 10.64
CA LYS A 147 10.55 10.17 10.03
C LYS A 147 10.92 9.07 11.03
N TYR A 148 11.25 9.43 12.27
CA TYR A 148 11.59 8.46 13.31
C TYR A 148 10.38 7.60 13.69
N LEU A 149 9.19 8.20 13.84
CA LEU A 149 7.97 7.47 14.17
C LEU A 149 7.61 6.46 13.07
N ASN A 150 7.74 6.86 11.80
CA ASN A 150 7.49 5.99 10.65
C ASN A 150 8.45 4.79 10.65
N VAL A 151 9.75 5.02 10.86
CA VAL A 151 10.74 3.93 10.95
C VAL A 151 10.40 2.97 12.09
N VAL A 152 10.06 3.49 13.27
CA VAL A 152 9.63 2.65 14.40
C VAL A 152 8.36 1.86 14.05
N ALA A 153 7.37 2.50 13.42
CA ALA A 153 6.13 1.83 13.01
C ALA A 153 6.39 0.69 12.01
N VAL A 154 7.22 0.91 10.99
CA VAL A 154 7.61 -0.12 10.02
C VAL A 154 8.34 -1.28 10.70
N LEU A 155 9.26 -1.00 11.63
CA LEU A 155 9.98 -2.04 12.37
C LEU A 155 9.04 -2.87 13.27
N LEU A 156 8.10 -2.21 13.96
CA LEU A 156 7.11 -2.90 14.78
C LEU A 156 6.15 -3.74 13.93
N LEU A 157 5.68 -3.21 12.80
CA LEU A 157 4.85 -3.96 11.85
C LEU A 157 5.61 -5.16 11.28
N PHE A 158 6.87 -5.00 10.89
CA PHE A 158 7.69 -6.10 10.40
C PHE A 158 7.88 -7.18 11.47
N GLY A 159 8.19 -6.79 12.70
CA GLY A 159 8.28 -7.71 13.83
C GLY A 159 6.96 -8.44 14.09
N LEU A 160 5.83 -7.73 14.02
CA LEU A 160 4.50 -8.32 14.14
C LEU A 160 4.24 -9.34 13.02
N THR A 161 4.60 -9.04 11.78
CA THR A 161 4.48 -9.99 10.65
C THR A 161 5.26 -11.28 10.92
N ILE A 162 6.51 -11.18 11.40
CA ILE A 162 7.31 -12.36 11.76
C ILE A 162 6.63 -13.20 12.85
N VAL A 163 6.15 -12.54 13.91
CA VAL A 163 5.46 -13.23 15.01
C VAL A 163 4.19 -13.93 14.51
N LEU A 164 3.37 -13.24 13.71
CA LEU A 164 2.15 -13.82 13.14
C LEU A 164 2.47 -15.00 12.21
N SER A 165 3.49 -14.89 11.35
CA SER A 165 3.94 -15.99 10.52
C SER A 165 4.37 -17.21 11.35
N ALA A 166 5.12 -17.00 12.44
CA ALA A 166 5.54 -18.08 13.33
C ALA A 166 4.35 -18.75 14.03
N VAL A 167 3.36 -17.95 14.49
CA VAL A 167 2.15 -18.47 15.14
C VAL A 167 1.30 -19.31 14.17
N VAL A 168 1.13 -18.84 12.92
CA VAL A 168 0.36 -19.55 11.89
C VAL A 168 1.04 -20.86 11.50
N VAL A 169 2.36 -20.86 11.30
CA VAL A 169 3.11 -22.08 10.99
C VAL A 169 3.14 -23.07 12.16
N GLY A 170 3.19 -22.55 13.40
CA GLY A 170 3.16 -23.38 14.61
C GLY A 170 1.78 -23.97 14.93
N ASN A 171 0.70 -23.38 14.41
CA ASN A 171 -0.68 -23.83 14.61
C ASN A 171 -1.37 -23.96 13.25
N PRO A 172 -0.98 -24.93 12.40
CA PRO A 172 -1.60 -25.09 11.10
C PRO A 172 -3.08 -25.41 11.29
N ALA A 173 -3.95 -24.53 10.79
CA ALA A 173 -5.37 -24.81 10.71
C ALA A 173 -5.59 -26.03 9.78
N PRO A 174 -6.64 -26.85 10.00
CA PRO A 174 -7.02 -27.88 9.05
C PRO A 174 -7.18 -27.26 7.68
N GLU A 175 -6.69 -27.93 6.63
CA GLU A 175 -6.92 -27.50 5.26
C GLU A 175 -8.43 -27.41 5.04
N THR A 176 -8.97 -26.20 5.07
CA THR A 176 -10.31 -25.96 4.60
C THR A 176 -10.25 -26.18 3.10
N THR A 177 -10.83 -27.27 2.62
CA THR A 177 -11.19 -27.43 1.22
C THR A 177 -12.23 -26.34 0.93
N GLY A 178 -11.77 -25.12 0.71
CA GLY A 178 -12.58 -24.06 0.14
C GLY A 178 -13.16 -24.62 -1.16
N SER A 179 -14.43 -24.33 -1.44
CA SER A 179 -15.01 -24.63 -2.74
C SER A 179 -14.04 -24.15 -3.82
N ASP A 180 -13.81 -24.96 -4.86
CA ASP A 180 -12.94 -24.70 -6.04
C ASP A 180 -13.29 -23.41 -6.83
N SER A 181 -14.08 -22.51 -6.25
CA SER A 181 -14.54 -21.24 -6.80
C SER A 181 -13.56 -20.07 -6.59
N GLY A 182 -12.46 -20.27 -5.87
CA GLY A 182 -11.42 -19.27 -5.69
C GLY A 182 -10.68 -18.96 -6.98
N SER A 183 -11.00 -17.86 -7.65
CA SER A 183 -10.37 -17.52 -8.94
C SER A 183 -8.92 -17.09 -8.72
N PHE A 184 -7.97 -17.96 -9.07
CA PHE A 184 -6.54 -17.60 -9.14
C PHE A 184 -6.33 -16.31 -9.94
N ALA A 185 -7.11 -16.10 -11.00
CA ALA A 185 -7.07 -14.90 -11.81
C ALA A 185 -7.38 -13.63 -10.97
N LEU A 186 -8.36 -13.69 -10.07
CA LEU A 186 -8.70 -12.56 -9.20
C LEU A 186 -7.54 -12.21 -8.25
N GLY A 187 -6.91 -13.23 -7.64
CA GLY A 187 -5.75 -13.01 -6.79
C GLY A 187 -4.54 -12.47 -7.55
N PHE A 188 -4.32 -12.96 -8.77
CA PHE A 188 -3.26 -12.51 -9.65
C PHE A 188 -3.48 -11.06 -10.11
N GLU A 189 -4.69 -10.71 -10.56
CA GLU A 189 -5.07 -9.34 -10.94
C GLU A 189 -4.93 -8.36 -9.79
N LEU A 190 -5.41 -8.72 -8.59
CA LEU A 190 -5.26 -7.90 -7.40
C LEU A 190 -3.77 -7.66 -7.08
N SER A 191 -2.96 -8.70 -7.14
CA SER A 191 -1.51 -8.63 -6.90
C SER A 191 -0.75 -7.80 -7.94
N ILE A 192 -1.28 -7.67 -9.16
CA ILE A 192 -0.76 -6.76 -10.19
C ILE A 192 -1.13 -5.31 -9.86
N ILE A 193 -2.40 -5.06 -9.50
CA ILE A 193 -2.95 -3.72 -9.28
C ILE A 193 -2.28 -3.03 -8.09
N MET A 194 -1.90 -3.76 -7.04
CA MET A 194 -1.28 -3.21 -5.83
C MET A 194 -0.04 -2.34 -6.14
N PRO A 195 1.05 -2.86 -6.74
CA PRO A 195 2.19 -2.03 -7.15
C PRO A 195 1.86 -1.08 -8.30
N LEU A 196 0.99 -1.47 -9.25
CA LEU A 196 0.62 -0.61 -10.38
C LEU A 196 -0.14 0.65 -9.97
N SER A 197 -0.85 0.63 -8.85
CA SER A 197 -1.56 1.79 -8.32
C SER A 197 -0.63 2.99 -8.05
N TRP A 198 0.68 2.72 -7.88
CA TRP A 198 1.73 3.72 -7.68
C TRP A 198 2.36 4.21 -9.00
N PHE A 199 1.99 3.64 -10.14
CA PHE A 199 2.52 4.02 -11.45
C PHE A 199 2.39 5.53 -11.75
N PRO A 200 1.27 6.21 -11.41
CA PRO A 200 1.14 7.65 -11.64
C PRO A 200 2.05 8.54 -10.77
N LEU A 201 2.83 7.97 -9.85
CA LEU A 201 3.69 8.67 -8.89
C LEU A 201 5.16 8.24 -8.99
N ILE A 202 5.46 7.13 -9.68
CA ILE A 202 6.79 6.51 -9.66
C ILE A 202 7.90 7.46 -10.12
N ALA A 203 7.63 8.29 -11.13
CA ALA A 203 8.62 9.20 -11.67
C ALA A 203 8.98 10.31 -10.67
N ASP A 204 8.09 10.70 -9.76
CA ASP A 204 8.41 11.70 -8.72
C ASP A 204 9.45 11.18 -7.71
N TYR A 205 9.56 9.86 -7.57
CA TYR A 205 10.57 9.20 -6.76
C TYR A 205 11.88 8.94 -7.50
N THR A 206 11.84 8.79 -8.83
CA THR A 206 13.01 8.43 -9.64
C THR A 206 13.61 9.58 -10.45
N SER A 207 12.92 10.73 -10.55
CA SER A 207 13.38 11.87 -11.34
C SER A 207 14.46 12.72 -10.67
N GLN A 208 14.83 12.39 -9.43
CA GLN A 208 15.80 13.15 -8.63
C GLN A 208 17.25 12.81 -8.96
#